data_AF-A0A849PX51-F1
#
_entry.id   AF-A0A849PX51-F1
#
_cell.length_a   1.000
_cell.length_b   1.000
_cell.length_c   1.000
_cell.angle_alpha   90.00
_cell.angle_beta   90.00
_cell.angle_gamma   90.00
#
_symmetry.space_group_name_H-M   'P 1'
#
loop_
_entity.id
_entity.type
_entity.pdbx_description
1 polymer ?
#
loop_
_entity_poly.entity_id
_entity_poly.type
_entity_poly.pdbx_seq_one_letter_code
_entity_poly.pdbx_strand_id
1 'polypeptide(L)'
;MTRVTITTKKSSHANKFGKLIFDDGTVLEGAGFGYSTTVFGEIVFNTGMVGYPETLTDPSYSGQILTLTYPLIGNYGVPDPSIKDKDGISKFFESGK
;
A
#
# COMPACT_ATOMS: atom_id res chain seq x y z
N MET A 1 -14.17 25.72 -4.94
CA MET A 1 -13.64 24.49 -5.57
C MET A 1 -12.16 24.39 -5.19
N THR A 2 -11.85 23.70 -4.10
CA THR A 2 -10.50 23.68 -3.51
C THR A 2 -9.65 22.66 -4.25
N ARG A 3 -8.57 23.12 -4.91
CA ARG A 3 -7.57 22.23 -5.50
C ARG A 3 -6.69 21.69 -4.36
N VAL A 4 -6.72 20.38 -4.14
CA VAL A 4 -5.74 19.68 -3.31
C VAL A 4 -4.59 19.26 -4.23
N THR A 5 -3.42 19.87 -4.06
CA THR A 5 -2.20 19.45 -4.76
C THR A 5 -1.57 18.30 -3.97
N ILE A 6 -1.70 17.08 -4.46
CA ILE A 6 -1.01 15.92 -3.89
C ILE A 6 0.40 15.89 -4.48
N THR A 7 1.41 16.16 -3.66
CA THR A 7 2.82 16.08 -4.07
C THR A 7 3.23 14.61 -4.19
N THR A 8 3.26 14.08 -5.42
CA THR A 8 3.77 12.72 -5.65
C THR A 8 5.30 12.73 -5.70
N LYS A 9 5.94 11.92 -4.85
CA LYS A 9 7.39 11.69 -4.96
C LYS A 9 7.65 10.77 -6.15
N LYS A 10 8.58 11.16 -7.03
CA LYS A 10 9.01 10.31 -8.17
C LYS A 10 9.67 9.05 -7.62
N SER A 11 9.09 7.88 -7.84
CA SER A 11 9.66 6.59 -7.40
C SER A 11 10.80 6.18 -8.35
N SER A 12 11.97 5.87 -7.80
CA SER A 12 13.09 5.24 -8.54
C SER A 12 12.84 3.77 -8.89
N HIS A 13 11.71 3.21 -8.42
CA HIS A 13 11.34 1.82 -8.59
C HIS A 13 10.11 1.62 -9.48
N ALA A 14 9.53 2.72 -10.00
CA ALA A 14 8.41 2.65 -10.92
C ALA A 14 8.78 1.86 -12.19
N ASN A 15 7.87 1.00 -12.64
CA ASN A 15 8.00 0.16 -13.83
C ASN A 15 9.13 -0.89 -13.77
N LYS A 16 9.60 -1.25 -12.57
CA LYS A 16 10.49 -2.39 -12.42
C LYS A 16 9.70 -3.68 -12.57
N PHE A 17 10.24 -4.67 -13.26
CA PHE A 17 9.58 -5.96 -13.43
C PHE A 17 9.47 -6.73 -12.11
N GLY A 18 8.33 -7.38 -11.87
CA GLY A 18 8.07 -8.22 -10.70
C GLY A 18 7.20 -9.43 -11.03
N LYS A 19 7.26 -10.46 -10.17
CA LYS A 19 6.44 -11.68 -10.27
C LYS A 19 5.79 -11.99 -8.93
N LEU A 20 4.53 -12.44 -8.96
CA LEU A 20 3.83 -13.07 -7.85
C LEU A 20 3.74 -14.57 -8.15
N ILE A 21 4.28 -15.40 -7.26
CA ILE A 21 4.40 -16.85 -7.45
C ILE A 21 3.61 -17.53 -6.33
N PHE A 22 2.69 -18.42 -6.71
CA PHE A 22 1.82 -19.16 -5.80
C PHE A 22 2.39 -20.57 -5.55
N ASP A 23 1.94 -21.20 -4.48
CA ASP A 23 2.34 -22.56 -4.11
C ASP A 23 1.89 -23.63 -5.11
N ASP A 24 0.76 -23.40 -5.78
CA ASP A 24 0.21 -24.23 -6.86
C ASP A 24 0.99 -24.11 -8.18
N GLY A 25 2.01 -23.25 -8.23
CA GLY A 25 2.84 -23.00 -9.42
C GLY A 25 2.30 -21.90 -10.34
N THR A 26 1.19 -21.26 -10.00
CA THR A 26 0.69 -20.08 -10.73
C THR A 26 1.71 -18.94 -10.64
N VAL A 27 1.95 -18.26 -11.77
CA VAL A 27 2.86 -17.11 -11.84
C VAL A 27 2.14 -15.94 -12.51
N LEU A 28 2.08 -14.81 -11.82
CA LEU A 28 1.56 -13.55 -12.35
C LEU A 28 2.70 -12.56 -12.49
N GLU A 29 2.90 -12.04 -13.70
CA GLU A 29 3.90 -11.01 -13.98
C GLU A 29 3.29 -9.62 -13.90
N GLY A 30 4.07 -8.63 -13.45
CA GLY A 30 3.58 -7.27 -13.30
C GLY A 30 4.70 -6.23 -13.18
N ALA A 31 4.27 -4.97 -13.10
CA ALA A 31 5.14 -3.83 -12.88
C ALA A 31 5.10 -3.43 -11.39
N GLY A 32 6.26 -3.45 -10.74
CA GLY A 32 6.48 -2.93 -9.41
C GLY A 32 6.61 -1.40 -9.39
N PHE A 33 6.23 -0.82 -8.25
CA PHE A 33 6.34 0.63 -7.98
C PHE A 33 6.97 0.95 -6.61
N GLY A 34 6.97 -0.03 -5.69
CA GLY A 34 7.53 0.06 -4.35
C GLY A 34 8.98 -0.41 -4.24
N TYR A 35 9.40 -0.81 -3.04
CA TYR A 35 10.77 -1.27 -2.79
C TYR A 35 11.07 -2.58 -3.53
N SER A 36 12.23 -2.66 -4.21
CA SER A 36 12.63 -3.86 -4.95
C SER A 36 13.33 -4.88 -4.06
N THR A 37 12.58 -5.86 -3.58
CA THR A 37 13.11 -7.02 -2.86
C THR A 37 12.20 -8.22 -3.05
N THR A 38 12.69 -9.40 -2.67
CA THR A 38 11.87 -10.61 -2.56
C THR A 38 11.29 -10.70 -1.15
N VAL A 39 9.99 -10.99 -1.06
CA VAL A 39 9.27 -11.22 0.20
C VAL A 39 8.43 -12.48 0.09
N PHE A 40 8.13 -13.08 1.24
CA PHE A 40 7.25 -14.24 1.37
C PHE A 40 6.13 -13.89 2.36
N GLY A 41 4.93 -14.39 2.12
CA GLY A 41 3.78 -14.14 2.98
C GLY A 41 2.51 -14.83 2.48
N GLU A 42 1.50 -14.86 3.33
CA GLU A 42 0.16 -15.32 2.95
C GLU A 42 -0.50 -14.29 2.04
N ILE A 43 -1.04 -14.74 0.90
CA ILE A 43 -1.78 -13.86 -0.01
C ILE A 43 -3.22 -13.74 0.49
N VAL A 44 -3.64 -12.51 0.76
CA VAL A 44 -5.00 -12.19 1.18
C VAL A 44 -5.60 -11.14 0.26
N PHE A 45 -6.93 -11.02 0.24
CA PHE A 45 -7.61 -9.95 -0.49
C PHE A 45 -8.51 -9.10 0.41
N ASN A 46 -8.62 -7.82 0.09
CA ASN A 46 -9.52 -6.89 0.77
C ASN A 46 -10.45 -6.21 -0.26
N THR A 47 -11.75 -6.21 0.05
CA THR A 47 -12.83 -5.69 -0.80
C THR A 47 -13.12 -4.19 -0.62
N GLY A 48 -12.37 -3.54 0.27
CA GLY A 48 -12.41 -2.10 0.52
C GLY A 48 -12.03 -1.31 -0.72
N MET A 49 -12.85 -0.31 -1.04
CA MET A 49 -12.67 0.53 -2.24
C MET A 49 -11.87 1.82 -1.96
N VAL A 50 -11.72 2.17 -0.68
CA VAL A 50 -11.07 3.40 -0.20
C VAL A 50 -10.27 3.08 1.07
N GLY A 51 -9.41 4.00 1.51
CA GLY A 51 -8.67 3.83 2.76
C GLY A 51 -7.44 2.94 2.62
N TYR A 52 -6.74 3.00 1.47
CA TYR A 52 -5.53 2.19 1.28
C TYR A 52 -4.37 2.59 2.23
N PRO A 53 -4.16 3.86 2.64
CA PRO A 53 -3.13 4.15 3.65
C PRO A 53 -3.42 3.50 5.00
N GLU A 54 -4.67 3.55 5.44
CA GLU A 54 -5.14 2.94 6.69
C GLU A 54 -5.00 1.42 6.60
N THR A 55 -5.49 0.83 5.50
CA THR A 55 -5.39 -0.62 5.25
C THR A 55 -3.93 -1.10 5.23
N LEU A 56 -3.02 -0.36 4.59
CA LEU A 56 -1.60 -0.74 4.53
C LEU A 56 -0.85 -0.57 5.86
N THR A 57 -1.43 0.16 6.83
CA THR A 57 -0.86 0.35 8.17
C THR A 57 -1.58 -0.44 9.26
N ASP A 58 -2.61 -1.20 8.91
CA ASP A 58 -3.29 -2.09 9.85
C ASP A 58 -2.36 -3.25 10.29
N PRO A 59 -2.08 -3.40 11.60
CA PRO A 59 -1.25 -4.48 12.12
C PRO A 59 -1.71 -5.89 11.75
N SER A 60 -2.98 -6.08 11.41
CA SER A 60 -3.59 -7.36 11.06
C SER A 60 -3.01 -7.96 9.78
N TYR A 61 -2.44 -7.13 8.89
CA TYR A 61 -1.79 -7.59 7.65
C TYR A 61 -0.30 -7.92 7.81
N SER A 62 0.22 -7.98 9.04
CA SER A 62 1.64 -8.25 9.27
C SER A 62 2.04 -9.63 8.71
N GLY A 63 3.03 -9.65 7.80
CA GLY A 63 3.49 -10.87 7.15
C GLY A 63 2.63 -11.35 5.98
N GLN A 64 1.65 -10.56 5.56
CA GLN A 64 0.76 -10.89 4.46
C GLN A 64 1.08 -10.07 3.19
N ILE A 65 0.71 -10.62 2.04
CA ILE A 65 0.73 -9.97 0.73
C ILE A 65 -0.72 -9.56 0.41
N LEU A 66 -1.02 -8.27 0.56
CA LEU A 66 -2.37 -7.74 0.40
C LEU A 66 -2.71 -7.48 -1.07
N THR A 67 -3.82 -8.06 -1.53
CA THR A 67 -4.41 -7.80 -2.85
C THR A 67 -5.67 -6.95 -2.69
N LEU A 68 -5.65 -5.73 -3.23
CA LEU A 68 -6.80 -4.84 -3.22
C LEU A 68 -7.68 -5.14 -4.43
N THR A 69 -8.98 -5.33 -4.22
CA THR A 69 -9.91 -5.57 -5.34
C THR A 69 -10.24 -4.30 -6.12
N TYR A 70 -10.03 -3.12 -5.53
CA TYR A 70 -10.25 -1.86 -6.22
C TYR A 70 -9.09 -1.54 -7.17
N PRO A 71 -9.35 -1.29 -8.47
CA PRO A 71 -8.29 -1.22 -9.47
C PRO A 71 -7.47 0.08 -9.45
N LEU A 72 -8.00 1.16 -8.86
CA LEU A 72 -7.38 2.48 -8.90
C LEU A 72 -6.82 2.87 -7.52
N ILE A 73 -5.63 2.36 -7.21
CA ILE A 73 -4.93 2.63 -5.94
C ILE A 73 -3.94 3.79 -6.09
N GLY A 74 -3.84 4.65 -5.06
CA GLY A 74 -2.89 5.77 -5.05
C GLY A 74 -3.43 7.11 -5.55
N ASN A 75 -4.73 7.20 -5.85
CA ASN A 75 -5.39 8.40 -6.38
C ASN A 75 -5.25 9.65 -5.49
N TYR A 76 -5.12 9.49 -4.17
CA TYR A 76 -4.94 10.61 -3.24
C TYR A 76 -3.56 10.67 -2.56
N GLY A 77 -2.59 9.88 -3.01
CA GLY A 77 -1.25 9.83 -2.43
C GLY A 77 -1.24 9.27 -1.00
N VAL A 78 -0.23 9.65 -0.21
CA VAL A 78 -0.08 9.20 1.19
C VAL A 78 -0.05 10.45 2.08
N PRO A 79 -0.85 10.52 3.15
CA PRO A 79 -0.85 11.65 4.07
C PRO A 79 0.48 11.75 4.84
N ASP A 80 0.74 12.90 5.47
CA ASP A 80 1.95 13.10 6.25
C ASP A 80 1.92 12.26 7.55
N PRO A 81 2.84 11.29 7.73
CA PRO A 81 2.89 10.41 8.91
C PRO A 81 3.31 11.12 10.20
N SER A 82 3.81 12.36 10.12
CA SER A 82 4.17 13.15 11.30
C SER A 82 2.96 13.81 11.98
N ILE A 83 1.80 13.84 11.33
CA ILE A 83 0.60 14.49 11.86
C ILE A 83 -0.07 13.60 12.91
N LYS A 84 -0.14 14.12 14.13
CA LYS A 84 -0.74 13.45 15.29
C LYS A 84 -2.03 14.14 15.75
N ASP A 85 -2.88 13.39 16.45
CA ASP A 85 -4.06 13.92 17.13
C ASP A 85 -3.72 14.53 18.50
N LYS A 86 -4.75 14.94 19.25
CA LYS A 86 -4.62 15.54 20.58
C LYS A 86 -3.99 14.60 21.62
N ASP A 87 -4.06 13.30 21.40
CA ASP A 87 -3.57 12.26 22.30
C ASP A 87 -2.18 11.74 21.86
N GLY A 88 -1.60 12.31 20.79
CA GLY A 88 -0.27 11.98 20.28
C GLY A 88 -0.23 10.74 19.36
N ILE A 89 -1.41 10.25 18.95
CA ILE A 89 -1.61 9.10 18.08
C ILE A 89 -1.61 9.57 16.62
N SER A 90 -1.21 8.70 15.69
CA SER A 90 -1.26 9.01 14.26
C SER A 90 -2.68 9.37 13.84
N LYS A 91 -2.84 10.48 13.11
CA LYS A 91 -4.16 10.97 12.69
C LYS A 91 -4.73 10.21 11.48
N PHE A 92 -3.86 9.64 10.64
CA PHE A 92 -4.23 9.11 9.32
C PHE A 92 -3.75 7.67 9.08
N PHE A 93 -3.19 7.02 10.10
CA PHE A 93 -2.63 5.67 9.98
C PHE A 93 -3.07 4.83 11.18
N GLU A 94 -3.32 3.54 10.96
CA GLU A 94 -3.81 2.61 11.97
C GLU A 94 -2.72 2.10 12.92
N SER A 95 -1.45 2.32 12.58
CA SER A 95 -0.32 1.99 13.45
C SER A 95 0.88 2.91 13.26
N GLY A 96 1.87 2.77 14.16
CA GLY A 96 3.09 3.59 14.17
C GLY A 96 4.27 3.00 13.39
N LYS A 97 4.02 2.03 12.51
CA LYS A 97 5.05 1.45 11.62
C LYS A 97 5.03 2.09 10.25
#